data_AF-A0A9P0Q6E2-F1
#
_entry.id   AF-A0A9P0Q6E2-F1
#
_cell.length_a   1.000
_cell.length_b   1.000
_cell.length_c   1.000
_cell.angle_alpha   90.00
_cell.angle_beta   90.00
_cell.angle_gamma   90.00
#
_symmetry.space_group_name_H-M   'P 1'
#
loop_
_entity.id
_entity.type
_entity.pdbx_description
1 polymer ?
#
loop_
_entity_poly.entity_id
_entity_poly.type
_entity_poly.pdbx_seq_one_letter_code
_entity_poly.pdbx_strand_id
1 'polypeptide(L)'
;MGQGKYEEAEAALQEAIDKDAKYPDTLVNMIWLNRHLGKSEIANRYLSQLRDTHSEHPYIKELDQKLDEFRHICKQYLPSRQTIEE
;
A
#
# COMPACT_ATOMS: atom_id res chain seq x y z
N MET A 1 4.49 14.71 12.04
CA MET A 1 5.91 14.49 12.34
C MET A 1 6.05 13.04 12.81
N GLY A 2 6.53 12.14 11.96
CA GLY A 2 6.79 10.75 12.36
C GLY A 2 8.06 10.71 13.22
N GLN A 3 7.98 10.20 14.45
CA GLN A 3 9.09 10.23 15.41
C GLN A 3 10.31 9.37 15.02
N GLY A 4 10.37 8.80 13.82
CA GLY A 4 11.47 7.92 13.38
C GLY A 4 11.60 6.62 14.19
N LYS A 5 10.71 6.39 15.15
CA LYS A 5 10.61 5.20 16.00
C LYS A 5 9.88 4.07 15.27
N TYR A 6 10.43 3.68 14.12
CA TYR A 6 9.87 2.58 13.32
C TYR A 6 9.94 1.25 14.08
N GLU A 7 10.92 1.07 14.96
CA GLU A 7 11.08 -0.14 15.78
C GLU A 7 9.99 -0.28 16.86
N GLU A 8 9.63 0.80 17.56
CA GLU A 8 8.52 0.78 18.52
C GLU A 8 7.17 0.57 17.82
N ALA A 9 7.01 1.15 16.63
CA ALA A 9 5.83 0.91 15.80
C ALA A 9 5.76 -0.54 15.31
N GLU A 10 6.89 -1.16 14.95
CA GLU A 10 6.96 -2.57 14.55
C GLU A 10 6.48 -3.46 15.70
N ALA A 11 7.00 -3.25 16.90
CA ALA A 11 6.62 -4.03 18.09
C ALA A 11 5.11 -3.91 18.41
N ALA A 12 4.58 -2.67 18.47
CA ALA A 12 3.17 -2.45 18.80
C ALA A 12 2.22 -3.02 17.74
N LEU A 13 2.59 -2.92 16.46
CA LEU A 13 1.80 -3.49 15.36
C LEU A 13 1.89 -5.02 15.32
N GLN A 14 3.02 -5.60 15.74
CA GLN A 14 3.18 -7.04 15.83
C GLN A 14 2.33 -7.62 16.96
N GLU A 15 2.24 -6.95 18.11
CA GLU A 15 1.29 -7.29 19.19
C GLU A 15 -0.16 -7.16 18.73
N ALA A 16 -0.48 -6.16 17.91
CA ALA A 16 -1.81 -6.00 17.36
C ALA A 16 -2.18 -7.11 16.37
N ILE A 17 -1.22 -7.60 15.57
CA ILE A 17 -1.43 -8.78 14.69
C ILE A 17 -1.60 -10.07 15.51
N ASP A 18 -0.84 -10.24 16.60
CA ASP A 18 -0.99 -11.40 17.48
C ASP A 18 -2.40 -11.46 18.12
N LYS A 19 -2.95 -10.29 18.47
CA LYS A 19 -4.32 -10.17 19.00
C LYS A 19 -5.39 -10.35 17.93
N ASP A 20 -5.25 -9.63 16.81
CA ASP A 20 -6.23 -9.66 15.73
C ASP A 20 -5.56 -9.45 14.38
N ALA A 21 -5.13 -10.56 13.78
CA ALA A 21 -4.40 -10.59 12.51
C ALA A 21 -5.22 -10.08 11.31
N LYS A 22 -6.52 -9.84 11.49
CA LYS A 22 -7.47 -9.44 10.46
C LYS A 22 -7.84 -7.96 10.54
N TYR A 23 -7.43 -7.25 11.59
CA TYR A 23 -7.82 -5.87 11.78
C TYR A 23 -7.25 -4.96 10.66
N PRO A 24 -8.10 -4.26 9.90
CA PRO A 24 -7.70 -3.57 8.68
C PRO A 24 -6.72 -2.42 8.94
N ASP A 25 -6.90 -1.63 10.00
CA ASP A 25 -5.95 -0.55 10.34
C ASP A 25 -4.56 -1.10 10.72
N THR A 26 -4.49 -2.23 11.41
CA THR A 26 -3.19 -2.86 11.77
C THR A 26 -2.45 -3.29 10.51
N LEU A 27 -3.16 -3.90 9.56
CA LEU A 27 -2.59 -4.30 8.27
C LEU A 27 -2.12 -3.09 7.46
N VAL A 28 -2.91 -2.02 7.40
CA VAL A 28 -2.51 -0.77 6.72
C VAL A 28 -1.24 -0.20 7.37
N ASN A 29 -1.20 -0.06 8.68
CA ASN A 29 -0.04 0.46 9.39
C ASN A 29 1.22 -0.40 9.18
N MET A 30 1.07 -1.74 9.12
CA MET A 30 2.14 -2.68 8.77
C MET A 30 2.64 -2.48 7.32
N ILE A 31 1.75 -2.24 6.35
CA ILE A 31 2.13 -1.95 4.95
C ILE A 31 3.00 -0.69 4.88
N TRP A 32 2.56 0.39 5.54
CA TRP A 32 3.31 1.65 5.57
C TRP A 32 4.68 1.50 6.24
N LEU A 33 4.72 0.83 7.39
CA LEU A 33 5.96 0.58 8.12
C LEU A 33 6.96 -0.24 7.29
N ASN A 34 6.53 -1.37 6.71
CA ASN A 34 7.39 -2.23 5.91
C ASN A 34 7.87 -1.55 4.63
N ARG A 35 7.04 -0.68 4.03
CA ARG A 35 7.44 0.16 2.89
C ARG A 35 8.50 1.19 3.30
N HIS A 36 8.40 1.78 4.50
CA HIS A 36 9.43 2.67 5.05
C HIS A 36 10.74 1.95 5.38
N LEU A 37 10.68 0.70 5.82
CA LEU A 37 11.84 -0.16 6.10
C LEU A 37 12.50 -0.75 4.83
N GLY A 38 11.96 -0.46 3.64
CA GLY A 38 12.44 -1.01 2.36
C GLY A 38 12.02 -2.47 2.10
N LYS A 39 11.28 -3.10 3.02
CA LYS A 39 10.79 -4.48 2.93
C LYS A 39 9.49 -4.55 2.11
N SER A 40 9.58 -4.18 0.83
CA SER A 40 8.42 -4.09 -0.07
C SER A 40 7.69 -5.42 -0.27
N GLU A 41 8.38 -6.57 -0.16
CA GLU A 41 7.78 -7.90 -0.27
C GLU A 41 6.77 -8.17 0.86
N ILE A 42 7.13 -7.80 2.08
CA ILE A 42 6.27 -7.97 3.26
C ILE A 42 5.06 -7.02 3.16
N ALA A 43 5.26 -5.79 2.71
CA ALA A 43 4.17 -4.86 2.45
C ALA A 43 3.17 -5.40 1.42
N ASN A 44 3.62 -6.04 0.33
CA ASN A 44 2.74 -6.65 -0.67
C ASN A 44 1.96 -7.86 -0.12
N ARG A 45 2.58 -8.65 0.78
CA ARG A 45 1.91 -9.76 1.47
C ARG A 45 0.75 -9.25 2.33
N TYR A 46 0.99 -8.23 3.16
CA TYR A 46 -0.07 -7.64 3.99
C TYR A 46 -1.17 -6.97 3.17
N LEU A 47 -0.82 -6.37 2.03
CA LEU A 47 -1.79 -5.80 1.09
C LEU A 47 -2.70 -6.89 0.51
N SER A 48 -2.14 -8.06 0.19
CA SER A 48 -2.94 -9.21 -0.26
C SER A 48 -3.86 -9.74 0.85
N GLN A 49 -3.38 -9.79 2.10
CA GLN A 49 -4.22 -10.18 3.25
C GLN A 49 -5.35 -9.18 3.52
N LEU A 50 -5.08 -7.88 3.40
CA LEU A 50 -6.09 -6.83 3.55
C LEU A 50 -7.18 -6.97 2.48
N ARG A 51 -6.80 -7.27 1.24
CA ARG A 51 -7.75 -7.52 0.14
C ARG A 51 -8.60 -8.77 0.36
N ASP A 52 -8.03 -9.83 0.92
CA ASP A 52 -8.73 -11.09 1.21
C ASP A 52 -9.70 -10.96 2.39
N THR A 53 -9.29 -10.22 3.43
CA THR A 53 -10.05 -10.09 4.68
C THR A 53 -11.10 -8.99 4.61
N HIS A 54 -10.76 -7.86 4.00
CA HIS A 54 -11.60 -6.66 3.95
C HIS A 54 -11.53 -6.00 2.58
N SER A 55 -12.10 -6.67 1.56
CA SER A 55 -12.16 -6.17 0.19
C SER A 55 -12.94 -4.85 0.03
N GLU A 56 -13.84 -4.54 0.96
CA GLU A 56 -14.67 -3.31 0.98
C GLU A 56 -14.07 -2.17 1.81
N HIS A 57 -12.87 -2.33 2.37
CA HIS A 57 -12.28 -1.28 3.20
C HIS A 57 -12.03 0.00 2.38
N PRO A 58 -12.35 1.20 2.91
CA PRO A 58 -12.15 2.48 2.20
C PRO A 58 -10.72 2.66 1.70
N TYR A 59 -9.73 2.15 2.44
CA TYR A 59 -8.32 2.16 2.02
C TYR A 59 -8.07 1.42 0.70
N ILE A 60 -8.70 0.25 0.47
CA ILE A 60 -8.53 -0.51 -0.77
C ILE A 60 -9.16 0.26 -1.94
N LYS A 61 -10.32 0.89 -1.70
CA LYS A 61 -11.00 1.71 -2.71
C LYS A 61 -10.19 2.95 -3.08
N GLU A 62 -9.62 3.65 -2.10
CA GLU A 62 -8.72 4.78 -2.34
C GLU A 62 -7.44 4.34 -3.05
N LEU A 63 -6.87 3.19 -2.69
CA LEU A 63 -5.70 2.64 -3.35
C LEU A 63 -5.99 2.31 -4.83
N ASP A 64 -7.12 1.68 -5.12
CA ASP A 64 -7.54 1.37 -6.48
C ASP A 64 -7.79 2.65 -7.30
N GLN A 65 -8.46 3.63 -6.70
CA GLN A 65 -8.65 4.95 -7.31
C GLN A 65 -7.32 5.64 -7.62
N LYS A 66 -6.35 5.61 -6.70
CA LYS A 66 -5.01 6.18 -6.92
C LYS A 66 -4.23 5.42 -7.99
N LEU A 67 -4.38 4.11 -8.07
CA LEU A 67 -3.80 3.30 -9.14
C LEU A 67 -4.43 3.61 -10.50
N ASP A 68 -5.75 3.83 -10.56
CA ASP A 68 -6.43 4.23 -11.78
C ASP A 68 -6.02 5.65 -12.23
N GLU A 69 -5.96 6.61 -11.31
CA GLU A 69 -5.40 7.94 -11.56
C GLU A 69 -3.96 7.85 -12.08
N PHE A 70 -3.12 7.02 -11.45
CA PHE A 70 -1.74 6.81 -11.91
C PHE A 70 -1.71 6.19 -13.31
N ARG A 71 -2.56 5.21 -13.61
CA ARG A 71 -2.69 4.64 -14.97
C ARG A 71 -3.17 5.67 -15.98
N HIS A 72 -4.11 6.53 -15.60
CA HIS A 72 -4.62 7.60 -16.45
C HIS A 72 -3.51 8.59 -16.79
N ILE A 73 -2.76 9.04 -15.78
CA ILE A 73 -1.59 9.90 -15.95
C ILE A 73 -0.53 9.18 -16.80
N CYS A 74 -0.19 7.93 -16.50
CA CYS A 74 0.74 7.16 -17.33
C CYS A 74 0.27 7.07 -18.78
N LYS A 75 -1.03 6.93 -19.08
CA LYS A 75 -1.56 6.96 -20.45
C LYS A 75 -1.46 8.35 -21.09
N GLN A 76 -1.63 9.43 -20.32
CA GLN A 76 -1.43 10.80 -20.81
C GLN A 76 0.05 11.14 -21.06
N TYR A 77 0.95 10.57 -20.26
CA TYR A 77 2.40 10.84 -20.32
C TYR A 77 3.19 9.79 -21.10
N LEU A 78 2.62 8.62 -21.41
CA LEU A 78 3.05 7.76 -22.50
C LEU A 78 2.76 8.58 -23.75
N PRO A 79 3.77 9.15 -24.42
CA PRO A 79 3.49 9.86 -25.63
C PRO A 79 2.79 8.87 -26.56
N SER A 80 1.67 9.30 -27.15
CA SER A 80 1.56 9.16 -28.59
C SER A 80 2.87 9.71 -29.12
N ARG A 81 3.91 8.86 -29.20
CA ARG A 81 5.03 9.06 -30.08
C ARG A 81 4.33 9.19 -31.40
N GLN A 82 4.10 10.44 -31.79
CA GLN A 82 3.63 10.78 -33.11
C GLN A 82 4.46 9.91 -34.02
N THR A 83 3.75 9.08 -34.78
CA THR A 83 4.04 8.86 -36.18
C THR A 83 4.65 10.14 -36.75
N ILE A 84 5.97 10.27 -36.64
CA ILE A 84 6.74 11.12 -37.52
C ILE A 84 7.16 10.11 -38.58
N GLU A 85 6.31 10.05 -39.60
CA GLU A 85 6.69 9.69 -40.96
C GLU A 85 8.01 10.41 -41.28
N GLU A 86 9.03 9.64 -41.68
CA GLU A 86 9.94 9.90 -42.81
C GLU A 86 10.82 8.66 -43.06
#